data_AF-A0A376VDZ7-F1
#
_entry.id   AF-A0A376VDZ7-F1
#
_cell.length_a   1.000
_cell.length_b   1.000
_cell.length_c   1.000
_cell.angle_alpha   90.00
_cell.angle_beta   90.00
_cell.angle_gamma   90.00
#
_symmetry.space_group_name_H-M   'P 1'
#
loop_
_entity.id
_entity.type
_entity.pdbx_description
1 polymer ?
#
loop_
_entity_poly.entity_id
_entity_poly.type
_entity_poly.pdbx_seq_one_letter_code
_entity_poly.pdbx_strand_id
1 'polypeptide(L)' 'MSITLSDSAAARVNTFLANRGKGFGLRLGVRTSGCSGMAYVLEFVDEPTPEDIVF' A
#
# COMPACT_ATOMS: atom_id res chain seq x y z
N MET A 1 -1.65 16.50 3.81
CA MET A 1 -2.72 15.50 4.02
C MET A 1 -2.01 14.16 4.12
N SER A 2 -1.98 13.54 5.31
CA SER A 2 -1.14 12.38 5.58
C SER A 2 -1.97 11.10 5.59
N ILE A 3 -1.54 10.11 4.82
CA ILE A 3 -1.99 8.72 5.01
C ILE A 3 -1.07 8.12 6.08
N THR A 4 -1.64 7.46 7.08
CA THR A 4 -0.89 6.88 8.20
C THR A 4 -1.29 5.43 8.42
N LEU A 5 -0.33 4.58 8.77
CA LEU A 5 -0.61 3.23 9.26
C LEU A 5 -0.66 3.23 10.79
N SER A 6 -1.51 2.38 11.36
CA SER A 6 -1.36 2.01 12.77
C SER A 6 -0.11 1.16 12.96
N ASP A 7 0.45 1.16 14.16
CA ASP A 7 1.63 0.34 14.49
C ASP A 7 1.41 -1.14 14.19
N SER A 8 0.20 -1.65 14.49
CA SER A 8 -0.19 -3.02 14.19
C SER A 8 -0.22 -3.33 12.69
N ALA A 9 -0.65 -2.38 11.86
CA ALA A 9 -0.65 -2.53 10.42
C ALA A 9 0.79 -2.49 9.88
N ALA A 10 1.60 -1.53 10.33
CA ALA A 10 3.02 -1.42 9.94
C ALA A 10 3.80 -2.71 10.26
N ALA A 11 3.63 -3.26 11.46
CA ALA A 11 4.26 -4.52 11.85
C ALA A 11 3.86 -5.69 10.92
N ARG A 12 2.58 -5.76 10.55
CA ARG A 12 2.07 -6.80 9.65
C ARG A 12 2.62 -6.65 8.22
N VAL A 13 2.71 -5.43 7.72
CA VAL A 13 3.32 -5.13 6.41
C VAL A 13 4.78 -5.54 6.38
N ASN A 14 5.55 -5.16 7.40
CA ASN A 14 6.97 -5.53 7.52
C ASN A 14 7.15 -7.05 7.53
N THR A 15 6.28 -7.78 8.23
CA THR A 15 6.30 -9.25 8.25
C THR A 15 6.06 -9.81 6.85
N PHE A 16 5.10 -9.27 6.09
CA PHE A 16 4.84 -9.75 4.74
C PHE A 16 5.98 -9.43 3.76
N LEU A 17 6.59 -8.24 3.86
CA LEU A 17 7.75 -7.88 3.04
C LEU A 17 8.95 -8.78 3.34
N ALA A 18 9.22 -9.04 4.62
CA ALA A 18 10.28 -9.95 5.05
C ALA A 18 10.04 -11.37 4.51
N ASN A 19 8.81 -11.89 4.62
CA ASN A 19 8.46 -13.22 4.09
C ASN A 19 8.55 -13.29 2.56
N ARG A 20 8.23 -12.19 1.86
CA ARG A 20 8.39 -12.08 0.41
C ARG A 20 9.87 -12.00 -0.01
N GLY A 21 10.76 -11.56 0.89
CA GLY A 21 12.19 -11.40 0.64
C GLY A 21 12.55 -10.24 -0.28
N LYS A 22 11.56 -9.46 -0.73
CA LYS A 22 11.72 -8.29 -1.59
C LYS A 22 10.49 -7.39 -1.51
N GLY A 23 10.67 -6.11 -1.81
CA GLY A 23 9.62 -5.11 -1.85
C GLY A 23 10.07 -3.80 -1.21
N PHE A 24 9.77 -2.69 -1.86
CA PHE A 24 9.95 -1.34 -1.31
C PHE A 24 8.90 -1.03 -0.24
N GLY A 25 7.64 -1.47 -0.45
CA GLY A 25 6.56 -1.18 0.49
C GLY A 25 5.19 -1.62 0.01
N LEU A 26 4.16 -0.91 0.46
CA LEU A 26 2.80 -1.01 -0.06
C LEU A 26 2.41 0.26 -0.81
N ARG A 27 1.69 0.10 -1.92
CA ARG A 27 1.01 1.18 -2.62
C ARG A 27 -0.49 1.10 -2.34
N LEU A 28 -1.09 2.25 -2.03
CA LEU A 28 -2.54 2.40 -1.92
C LEU A 28 -3.09 2.96 -3.23
N GLY A 29 -3.91 2.16 -3.90
CA GLY A 29 -4.68 2.57 -5.08
C GLY A 29 -6.16 2.75 -4.76
N VAL A 30 -6.87 3.41 -5.67
CA VAL A 30 -8.33 3.42 -5.71
C VAL A 30 -8.79 2.84 -7.03
N ARG A 31 -9.78 1.95 -7.00
CA ARG A 31 -10.44 1.41 -8.20
C ARG A 31 -11.93 1.64 -8.14
N THR A 32 -12.58 1.72 -9.29
CA THR A 32 -14.04 1.76 -9.37
C THR A 32 -14.63 0.43 -8.89
N SER A 33 -15.79 0.50 -8.23
CA SER A 33 -16.48 -0.66 -7.68
C SER A 33 -18.00 -0.42 -7.70
N GLY A 34 -18.74 -1.24 -8.46
CA GLY A 34 -20.19 -1.13 -8.59
C GLY A 34 -20.66 0.05 -9.45
N CYS A 35 -21.92 0.46 -9.29
CA CYS A 35 -22.53 1.50 -10.13
C CYS A 35 -21.91 2.90 -9.94
N SER A 36 -21.42 3.22 -8.74
CA SER A 36 -20.81 4.54 -8.44
C SER A 36 -19.81 4.48 -7.28
N GLY A 37 -19.40 3.29 -6.84
CA GLY A 37 -18.52 3.14 -5.67
C GLY A 37 -17.04 3.19 -6.05
N MET A 38 -16.21 3.47 -5.05
CA MET A 38 -14.76 3.37 -5.12
C MET A 38 -14.27 2.40 -4.04
N ALA A 39 -13.22 1.65 -4.32
CA ALA A 39 -12.60 0.72 -3.40
C ALA A 39 -11.11 0.99 -3.31
N TYR A 40 -10.57 0.89 -2.09
CA TYR A 40 -9.13 0.90 -1.88
C TYR A 40 -8.52 -0.45 -2.24
N VAL A 41 -7.33 -0.41 -2.82
CA VAL A 41 -6.52 -1.58 -3.13
C VAL A 41 -5.14 -1.37 -2.55
N LEU A 42 -4.62 -2.39 -1.86
CA LEU A 42 -3.26 -2.40 -1.34
C LEU A 42 -2.45 -3.42 -2.11
N GLU A 43 -1.32 -3.00 -2.68
CA GLU A 43 -0.44 -3.86 -3.46
C GLU A 43 1.00 -3.70 -2.97
N PHE A 44 1.76 -4.80 -2.98
CA PHE A 44 3.21 -4.72 -2.76
C PHE A 44 3.86 -4.04 -3.95
N VAL A 45 4.74 -3.09 -3.66
CA VAL A 45 5.52 -2.40 -4.67
C VAL A 45 6.98 -2.74 -4.47
N ASP A 46 7.65 -3.16 -5.55
CA ASP A 46 9.09 -3.46 -5.52
C ASP A 46 9.93 -2.17 -5.70
N GLU A 47 9.43 -1.18 -6.47
CA GLU A 47 10.07 0.13 -6.70
C GLU A 47 9.02 1.27 -6.81
N PRO A 48 9.25 2.45 -6.20
CA PRO A 48 8.34 3.59 -6.32
C PRO A 48 8.41 4.24 -7.71
N THR A 49 7.32 4.85 -8.16
CA THR A 49 7.29 5.67 -9.38
C THR A 49 7.33 7.17 -9.04
N PRO A 50 7.72 8.04 -9.99
CA PRO A 50 7.78 9.49 -9.75
C PRO A 50 6.46 10.13 -9.31
N GLU A 51 5.34 9.49 -9.62
CA GLU A 51 3.99 9.95 -9.28
C GLU A 51 3.55 9.49 -7.87
N ASP A 52 4.30 8.60 -7.23
CA ASP A 52 4.00 8.16 -5.88
C ASP A 52 4.30 9.26 -4.86
N ILE A 53 3.39 9.38 -3.89
CA ILE A 53 3.64 10.13 -2.66
C ILE A 53 3.99 9.10 -1.58
N VAL A 54 5.25 9.07 -1.18
CA VAL A 54 5.77 8.14 -0.17
C VAL A 54 5.67 8.79 1.22
N PHE A 55 5.19 8.02 2.20
CA PHE A 55 5.00 8.42 3.59
C PHE A 55 5.79 7.52 4.54
#